data_AF-A0AAD7AR37-F1
#
_entry.id   AF-A0AAD7AR37-F1
#
_cell.length_a   1.000
_cell.length_b   1.000
_cell.length_c   1.000
_cell.angle_alpha   90.00
_cell.angle_beta   90.00
_cell.angle_gamma   90.00
#
_symmetry.space_group_name_H-M   'P 1'
#
loop_
_entity.id
_entity.type
_entity.pdbx_description
1 polymer ?
#
loop_
_entity_poly.entity_id
_entity_poly.type
_entity_poly.pdbx_seq_one_letter_code
_entity_poly.pdbx_strand_id
1 'polypeptide(L)' 'EFELKKSKRKAQKMAEARAEMLLRVDDGQLSHMRSKDPMEIWANLRDVHRARGFATSLALRRKFLTAKKDDTQTMQAWIG' A
#
# COMPACT_ATOMS: atom_id res chain seq x y z
N GLU A 1 -15.40 19.04 -2.85
CA GLU A 1 -15.55 18.63 -1.43
C GLU A 1 -14.28 18.03 -0.83
N PHE A 2 -13.61 17.10 -1.53
CA PHE A 2 -12.37 16.45 -1.06
C PHE A 2 -11.21 17.42 -0.78
N GLU A 3 -10.97 18.37 -1.67
CA GLU A 3 -9.90 19.39 -1.52
C GLU A 3 -10.12 20.32 -0.32
N LEU A 4 -11.37 20.70 -0.04
CA LEU A 4 -11.75 21.49 1.14
C LEU A 4 -11.55 20.74 2.45
N LYS A 5 -11.65 19.40 2.43
CA LYS A 5 -11.30 18.55 3.59
C LYS A 5 -9.79 18.45 3.79
N LYS A 6 -9.00 18.56 2.71
CA LYS A 6 -7.53 18.48 2.77
C LYS A 6 -6.94 19.71 3.49
N SER A 7 -7.47 20.91 3.20
CA SER A 7 -7.04 22.16 3.85
C SER A 7 -7.42 22.28 5.33
N LYS A 8 -8.48 21.57 5.77
CA LYS A 8 -8.94 21.56 7.17
C LYS A 8 -8.20 20.58 8.07
N ARG A 9 -7.20 19.83 7.58
CA ARG A 9 -6.47 18.86 8.40
C ARG A 9 -5.56 19.57 9.40
N LYS A 10 -5.68 19.20 10.67
CA LYS A 10 -4.80 19.71 11.73
C LYS A 10 -3.37 19.24 11.47
N ALA A 11 -2.40 20.15 11.57
CA ALA A 11 -0.98 19.87 11.35
C ALA A 11 -0.46 18.71 12.24
N GLN A 12 -0.95 18.62 13.48
CA GLN A 12 -0.62 17.53 14.40
C GLN A 12 -1.01 16.15 13.86
N LYS A 13 -2.23 16.01 13.31
CA LYS A 13 -2.68 14.73 12.71
C LYS A 13 -1.86 14.36 11.47
N MET A 14 -1.39 15.34 10.72
CA MET A 14 -0.51 15.09 9.56
C MET A 14 0.87 14.62 10.01
N ALA A 15 1.41 15.18 11.08
CA ALA A 15 2.67 14.75 11.68
C ALA A 15 2.58 13.34 12.27
N GLU A 16 1.49 13.04 12.99
CA GLU A 16 1.20 11.70 13.52
C GLU A 16 1.11 10.66 12.40
N ALA A 17 0.32 10.93 11.35
CA ALA A 17 0.21 10.03 10.21
C ALA A 17 1.55 9.79 9.52
N ARG A 18 2.39 10.83 9.37
CA ARG A 18 3.74 10.68 8.81
C ARG A 18 4.63 9.80 9.69
N ALA A 19 4.58 9.98 11.01
CA ALA A 19 5.35 9.18 11.95
C ALA A 19 4.90 7.72 11.93
N GLU A 20 3.59 7.47 11.88
CA GLU A 20 3.04 6.12 11.78
C GLU A 20 3.44 5.43 10.47
N MET A 21 3.45 6.17 9.36
CA MET A 21 3.96 5.64 8.08
C MET A 21 5.45 5.28 8.17
N LEU A 22 6.28 6.16 8.74
CA LEU A 22 7.72 5.92 8.92
C LEU A 22 8.01 4.67 9.75
N LEU A 23 7.19 4.39 10.78
CA LEU A 23 7.35 3.22 11.64
C LEU A 23 6.93 1.90 10.98
N ARG A 24 6.19 1.94 9.86
CA ARG A 24 5.60 0.76 9.22
C ARG A 24 6.21 0.40 7.87
N VAL A 25 7.05 1.25 7.31
CA VAL A 25 7.71 1.02 6.02
C VAL A 25 9.03 0.29 6.22
N ASP A 26 9.42 -0.52 5.25
CA ASP A 26 10.72 -1.19 5.25
C ASP A 26 11.86 -0.19 5.01
N ASP A 27 13.08 -0.52 5.44
CA ASP A 27 14.26 0.35 5.32
C ASP A 27 14.50 0.82 3.88
N GLY A 28 14.26 -0.03 2.88
CA GLY A 28 14.39 0.31 1.46
C GLY A 28 13.40 1.38 0.98
N GLN A 29 12.29 1.57 1.69
CA GLN A 29 11.21 2.50 1.34
C GLN A 29 11.36 3.87 2.02
N LEU A 30 12.26 4.00 3.01
CA LEU A 30 12.53 5.26 3.72
C LEU A 30 12.96 6.39 2.77
N SER A 31 13.60 6.04 1.65
CA SER A 31 13.99 6.98 0.59
C SER A 31 12.80 7.78 0.02
N HIS A 32 11.58 7.22 0.11
CA HIS A 32 10.33 7.82 -0.37
C HIS A 32 9.61 8.67 0.71
N MET A 33 10.10 8.71 1.96
CA MET A 33 9.46 9.39 3.11
C MET A 33 9.87 10.87 3.29
N ARG A 34 10.39 11.50 2.24
CA ARG A 34 10.99 12.85 2.29
C ARG A 34 9.97 13.98 2.38
N SER A 35 8.75 13.79 1.90
CA SER A 35 7.71 14.81 1.97
C SER A 35 7.21 15.02 3.41
N LYS A 36 6.67 16.21 3.68
CA LYS A 36 5.95 16.51 4.92
C LYS A 36 4.47 16.13 4.83
N ASP A 37 3.90 15.99 3.63
CA ASP A 37 2.52 15.57 3.43
C ASP A 37 2.45 14.03 3.34
N PRO A 38 1.82 13.34 4.31
CA PRO A 38 1.56 11.89 4.26
C PRO A 38 0.87 11.43 2.96
N MET A 39 0.04 12.26 2.34
CA MET A 39 -0.66 11.89 1.11
C MET A 39 0.29 11.78 -0.08
N GLU A 40 1.29 12.67 -0.16
CA GLU A 40 2.32 12.61 -1.20
C GLU A 40 3.23 11.41 -0.99
N ILE A 41 3.61 11.15 0.27
CA ILE A 41 4.36 9.96 0.65
C ILE A 41 3.61 8.70 0.21
N TRP A 42 2.32 8.62 0.52
CA TRP A 42 1.47 7.48 0.15
C TRP A 42 1.35 7.31 -1.36
N ALA A 43 1.17 8.42 -2.09
CA ALA A 43 1.13 8.40 -3.54
C ALA A 43 2.44 7.85 -4.12
N ASN A 44 3.59 8.34 -3.65
CA ASN A 44 4.90 7.87 -4.09
C ASN A 44 5.10 6.38 -3.81
N LEU A 45 4.75 5.91 -2.61
CA LEU A 45 4.80 4.47 -2.30
C LEU A 45 3.92 3.65 -3.23
N ARG A 46 2.69 4.11 -3.48
CA ARG A 46 1.75 3.45 -4.40
C ARG A 46 2.26 3.49 -5.84
N ASP A 47 3.04 4.49 -6.22
CA ASP A 47 3.57 4.65 -7.56
C ASP A 47 4.77 3.74 -7.80
N VAL A 48 5.67 3.64 -6.83
CA VAL A 48 6.91 2.86 -6.93
C VAL A 48 6.68 1.37 -6.67
N HIS A 49 5.92 1.02 -5.62
CA HIS A 49 5.84 -0.38 -5.15
C HIS A 49 4.61 -1.14 -5.62
N ARG A 50 3.54 -0.43 -6.03
CA ARG A 50 2.41 -1.13 -6.63
C ARG A 50 2.79 -1.47 -8.06
N ALA A 51 3.03 -2.74 -8.34
CA ALA A 51 3.19 -3.21 -9.70
C ALA A 51 1.95 -2.79 -10.53
N ARG A 52 2.18 -1.91 -11.52
CA ARG A 52 1.16 -1.35 -12.40
C ARG A 52 1.28 -1.97 -13.77
N GLY A 53 0.13 -2.15 -14.41
CA GLY A 53 0.05 -2.56 -15.81
C GLY A 53 -0.87 -3.73 -16.03
N PHE A 54 -1.42 -3.79 -17.23
CA PHE A 54 -2.31 -4.86 -17.68
C PHE A 54 -1.67 -6.24 -17.50
N ALA A 55 -0.37 -6.37 -17.77
CA ALA A 55 0.37 -7.62 -17.62
C ALA A 55 0.40 -8.12 -16.16
N THR A 56 0.69 -7.26 -15.19
CA THR A 56 0.68 -7.61 -13.76
C THR A 56 -0.73 -7.97 -13.31
N SER A 57 -1.73 -7.17 -13.67
CA SER A 57 -3.14 -7.46 -13.36
C SER A 57 -3.59 -8.79 -13.96
N LEU A 58 -3.21 -9.06 -15.21
CA LEU A 58 -3.50 -10.32 -15.89
C LEU A 58 -2.78 -11.50 -15.24
N ALA A 59 -1.52 -11.33 -14.85
CA ALA A 59 -0.74 -12.36 -14.16
C ALA A 59 -1.35 -12.70 -12.78
N LEU A 60 -1.72 -11.69 -11.99
CA LEU A 60 -2.40 -11.89 -10.70
C LEU A 60 -3.76 -12.58 -10.88
N ARG A 61 -4.53 -12.16 -11.89
CA ARG A 61 -5.83 -12.76 -12.20
C ARG A 61 -5.69 -14.22 -12.66
N ARG A 62 -4.67 -14.53 -13.49
CA ARG A 62 -4.33 -15.90 -13.87
C ARG A 62 -3.96 -16.72 -12.64
N LYS A 63 -3.03 -16.24 -11.81
CA LYS A 63 -2.64 -16.93 -10.56
C LYS A 63 -3.84 -17.25 -9.68
N PHE A 64 -4.77 -16.32 -9.53
CA PHE A 64 -5.99 -16.54 -8.76
C PHE A 64 -6.91 -17.60 -9.39
N LEU A 65 -7.19 -17.50 -10.69
CA LEU A 65 -8.07 -18.45 -11.39
C LEU A 65 -7.47 -19.87 -11.49
N THR A 66 -6.14 -19.98 -11.44
CA THR A 66 -5.43 -21.27 -11.46
C THR A 66 -4.99 -21.73 -10.08
N ALA A 67 -5.30 -20.98 -9.01
CA ALA A 67 -4.96 -21.39 -7.66
C ALA A 67 -5.81 -22.60 -7.26
N LYS A 68 -5.16 -23.67 -6.81
CA LYS A 68 -5.79 -24.89 -6.33
C LYS A 68 -5.25 -25.23 -4.94
N LYS A 69 -6.13 -25.58 -4.02
CA LYS A 69 -5.75 -26.12 -2.71
C LYS A 69 -4.97 -27.41 -2.92
N ASP A 70 -3.89 -27.57 -2.19
CA ASP A 70 -3.30 -28.89 -2.03
C ASP A 70 -4.24 -29.77 -1.17
N ASP A 71 -4.31 -31.07 -1.44
CA ASP A 71 -5.18 -31.99 -0.69
C ASP A 71 -4.77 -32.06 0.79
N THR A 72 -3.49 -31.88 1.09
CA THR A 72 -2.91 -31.88 2.44
C THR A 72 -3.03 -30.54 3.18
N GLN A 73 -3.31 -29.44 2.47
CA GLN A 73 -3.39 -28.10 3.04
C GLN A 73 -4.75 -27.85 3.71
N THR A 74 -4.75 -27.27 4.91
CA THR A 74 -6.01 -26.86 5.56
C THR A 74 -6.62 -25.65 4.86
N MET A 75 -7.95 -25.50 4.96
CA MET A 75 -8.65 -24.37 4.32
C MET A 75 -8.16 -23.00 4.85
N GLN A 76 -7.86 -22.93 6.15
CA GLN A 76 -7.33 -21.72 6.79
C GLN A 76 -5.94 -21.35 6.24
N ALA A 77 -5.06 -22.34 6.05
CA ALA A 77 -3.73 -22.11 5.49
C ALA A 77 -3.72 -21.84 3.98
N TRP A 78 -4.83 -22.11 3.27
CA TRP A 78 -4.97 -21.79 1.86
C TRP A 78 -5.51 -20.37 1.63
N ILE A 79 -6.41 -19.92 2.52
CA ILE A 79 -7.02 -18.59 2.43
C ILE A 79 -6.14 -17.51 3.07
N GLY A 80 -5.47 -17.83 4.18
CA GLY A 80 -4.59 -16.93 4.93
C GLY A 80 -3.17 -16.89 4.38
#